data_AF-A0A9D1JY79-F1
#
_entry.id   AF-A0A9D1JY79-F1
#
_cell.length_a   1.000
_cell.length_b   1.000
_cell.length_c   1.000
_cell.angle_alpha   90.00
_cell.angle_beta   90.00
_cell.angle_gamma   90.00
#
_symmetry.space_group_name_H-M   'P 1'
#
loop_
_entity.id
_entity.type
_entity.pdbx_description
1 polymer ?
#
loop_
_entity_poly.entity_id
_entity_poly.type
_entity_poly.pdbx_seq_one_letter_code
_entity_poly.pdbx_strand_id
1 'polypeptide(L)'
;MIKLLQSVSDDVSSGLDFTIILEKIENAINSINSTPNFKSFTYGIRRTSCHVFTPKESSRGDEYVERYLNKCKTCGQTIINERGKQTEFTPNSNKEYKEANTSKITAVCISENSKPLLKISEDMPCYYKISNLSLAEKEYNKLRQIKNPSVDEVLRSCAIIQWLITQETPYKRGTDSIANILAKSIMHANGIFISPLKDGISLDFEAFDTDLDDYIEKYPNFFKVKPYKIKG
;
A
#
# COMPACT_ATOMS: atom_id res chain seq x y z
N MET A 1 14.76 7.71 -9.57
CA MET A 1 13.78 7.98 -8.49
C MET A 1 13.44 9.45 -8.38
N ILE A 2 14.34 10.36 -8.00
CA ILE A 2 14.02 11.81 -7.84
C ILE A 2 13.44 12.44 -9.12
N LYS A 3 14.07 12.20 -10.28
CA LYS A 3 13.57 12.69 -11.59
C LYS A 3 12.15 12.19 -11.94
N LEU A 4 11.83 10.95 -11.55
CA LEU A 4 10.50 10.37 -11.78
C LEU A 4 9.46 11.05 -10.91
N LEU A 5 9.75 11.24 -9.61
CA LEU A 5 8.85 11.92 -8.68
C LEU A 5 8.52 13.34 -9.16
N GLN A 6 9.54 14.11 -9.58
CA GLN A 6 9.33 15.45 -10.12
C GLN A 6 8.44 15.40 -11.37
N SER A 7 8.76 14.54 -12.33
CA SER A 7 8.00 14.45 -13.57
C SER A 7 6.54 14.05 -13.35
N VAL A 8 6.27 13.14 -12.41
CA VAL A 8 4.89 12.77 -12.04
C VAL A 8 4.20 13.88 -11.25
N SER A 9 4.93 14.63 -10.42
CA SER A 9 4.40 15.81 -9.74
C SER A 9 3.96 16.88 -10.73
N ASP A 10 4.72 17.09 -11.81
CA ASP A 10 4.36 18.03 -12.87
C ASP A 10 3.06 17.57 -13.58
N ASP A 11 2.94 16.27 -13.86
CA ASP A 11 1.71 15.70 -14.44
C ASP A 11 0.50 15.89 -13.52
N VAL A 12 0.63 15.61 -12.22
CA VAL A 12 -0.43 15.85 -11.22
C VAL A 12 -0.82 17.35 -11.22
N SER A 13 0.15 18.24 -11.24
CA SER A 13 -0.07 19.70 -11.23
C SER A 13 -0.78 20.18 -12.50
N SER A 14 -0.50 19.54 -13.65
CA SER A 14 -1.16 19.80 -14.93
C SER A 14 -2.58 19.24 -15.00
N GLY A 15 -3.00 18.44 -14.02
CA GLY A 15 -4.30 17.79 -14.00
C GLY A 15 -4.38 16.58 -14.93
N LEU A 16 -3.26 15.87 -15.15
CA LEU A 16 -3.26 14.66 -15.95
C LEU A 16 -4.15 13.58 -15.32
N ASP A 17 -4.69 12.73 -16.19
CA ASP A 17 -5.53 11.60 -15.81
C ASP A 17 -4.78 10.59 -14.91
N PHE A 18 -5.50 10.01 -13.96
CA PHE A 18 -4.94 9.08 -12.99
C PHE A 18 -4.33 7.84 -13.65
N THR A 19 -5.01 7.28 -14.65
CA THR A 19 -4.57 6.06 -15.33
C THR A 19 -3.26 6.33 -16.07
N ILE A 20 -3.16 7.48 -16.75
CA ILE A 20 -1.93 7.88 -17.46
C ILE A 20 -0.77 8.08 -16.49
N ILE A 21 -1.01 8.74 -15.37
CA ILE A 21 0.00 8.91 -14.30
C ILE A 21 0.46 7.55 -13.79
N LEU A 22 -0.47 6.65 -13.50
CA LEU A 22 -0.17 5.34 -12.94
C LEU A 22 0.64 4.49 -13.93
N GLU A 23 0.25 4.44 -15.20
CA GLU A 23 0.99 3.75 -16.27
C GLU A 23 2.42 4.28 -16.42
N LYS A 24 2.61 5.60 -16.31
CA LYS A 24 3.95 6.21 -16.33
C LYS A 24 4.81 5.72 -15.17
N ILE A 25 4.26 5.65 -13.95
CA ILE A 25 4.97 5.13 -12.78
C ILE A 25 5.28 3.64 -12.95
N GLU A 26 4.29 2.84 -13.37
CA GLU A 26 4.41 1.41 -13.62
C GLU A 26 5.56 1.11 -14.60
N ASN A 27 5.57 1.79 -15.75
CA ASN A 27 6.58 1.64 -16.78
C ASN A 27 7.98 2.06 -16.30
N ALA A 28 8.07 3.15 -15.55
CA ALA A 28 9.35 3.61 -15.00
C ALA A 28 9.90 2.62 -13.96
N ILE A 29 9.05 2.10 -13.07
CA ILE A 29 9.43 1.09 -12.08
C ILE A 29 9.86 -0.22 -12.75
N ASN A 30 9.16 -0.65 -13.81
CA ASN A 30 9.58 -1.79 -14.60
C ASN A 30 10.96 -1.58 -15.25
N SER A 31 11.16 -0.42 -15.88
CA SER A 31 12.42 -0.07 -16.56
C SER A 31 13.61 -0.02 -15.60
N ILE A 32 13.47 0.62 -14.43
CA ILE A 32 14.54 0.73 -13.42
C ILE A 32 14.99 -0.65 -12.92
N ASN A 33 14.08 -1.61 -12.81
CA ASN A 33 14.35 -2.94 -12.25
C ASN A 33 14.64 -4.01 -13.32
N SER A 34 14.59 -3.63 -14.60
CA SER A 34 14.95 -4.51 -15.70
C SER A 34 16.45 -4.37 -15.98
N THR A 35 17.24 -5.40 -15.67
CA THR A 35 18.65 -5.46 -16.09
C THR A 35 18.78 -6.19 -17.44
N PRO A 36 19.79 -5.84 -18.28
CA PRO A 36 19.96 -6.46 -19.60
C PRO A 36 20.09 -7.99 -19.56
N ASN A 37 20.66 -8.54 -18.48
CA ASN A 37 21.02 -9.96 -18.37
C ASN A 37 20.13 -10.76 -17.40
N PHE A 38 19.29 -10.11 -16.59
CA PHE A 38 18.30 -10.74 -15.73
C PHE A 38 16.95 -10.03 -15.91
N LYS A 39 16.19 -10.53 -16.87
CA LYS A 39 14.83 -10.09 -17.18
C LYS A 39 13.84 -10.63 -16.15
N SER A 40 13.90 -10.16 -14.90
CA SER A 40 12.76 -10.35 -13.99
C SER A 40 11.71 -9.25 -14.30
N PHE A 41 11.00 -9.40 -15.41
CA PHE A 41 9.92 -8.50 -15.85
C PHE A 41 8.69 -8.64 -14.95
N THR A 42 8.81 -8.33 -13.67
CA THR A 42 7.70 -8.50 -12.71
C THR A 42 7.36 -7.23 -11.96
N TYR A 43 8.25 -6.23 -11.97
CA TYR A 43 7.98 -4.92 -11.39
C TYR A 43 7.03 -4.11 -12.27
N GLY A 44 6.01 -3.49 -11.68
CA GLY A 44 5.04 -2.68 -12.41
C GLY A 44 4.07 -3.46 -13.30
N ILE A 45 4.16 -4.79 -13.35
CA ILE A 45 3.21 -5.62 -14.11
C ILE A 45 2.04 -5.98 -13.21
N ARG A 46 0.83 -5.59 -13.62
CA ARG A 46 -0.42 -5.93 -12.93
C ARG A 46 -0.61 -7.46 -12.87
N ARG A 47 -1.15 -7.94 -11.76
CA ARG A 47 -1.49 -9.34 -11.56
C ARG A 47 -2.79 -9.66 -12.29
N THR A 48 -2.89 -10.91 -12.71
CA THR A 48 -4.13 -11.49 -13.22
C THR A 48 -4.71 -12.48 -12.21
N SER A 49 -4.08 -12.70 -11.06
CA SER A 49 -4.53 -13.65 -10.04
C SER A 49 -4.06 -13.23 -8.66
N CYS A 50 -4.79 -13.65 -7.62
CA CYS A 50 -4.41 -13.41 -6.23
C CYS A 50 -3.00 -13.92 -5.92
N HIS A 51 -2.35 -13.23 -4.99
CA HIS A 51 -1.03 -13.60 -4.51
C HIS A 51 -1.05 -13.90 -3.02
N VAL A 52 -0.16 -14.81 -2.64
CA VAL A 52 0.21 -15.02 -1.25
C VAL A 52 1.72 -14.85 -1.16
N PHE A 53 2.16 -14.03 -0.21
CA PHE A 53 3.57 -13.96 0.15
C PHE A 53 3.75 -14.23 1.64
N THR A 54 4.95 -14.70 1.97
CA THR A 54 5.36 -15.04 3.33
C THR A 54 6.56 -14.17 3.64
N PRO A 55 6.47 -13.23 4.60
CA PRO A 55 7.62 -12.51 5.11
C PRO A 55 8.67 -13.52 5.57
N LYS A 56 9.92 -13.36 5.13
CA LYS A 56 11.03 -14.25 5.51
C LYS A 56 11.87 -13.60 6.59
N GLU A 57 12.43 -14.41 7.47
CA GLU A 57 13.44 -13.95 8.42
C GLU A 57 14.60 -13.25 7.68
N SER A 58 15.13 -12.18 8.27
CA SER A 58 16.19 -11.36 7.66
C SER A 58 15.84 -10.75 6.30
N SER A 59 14.55 -10.59 5.99
CA SER A 59 14.06 -9.88 4.80
C SER A 59 13.25 -8.65 5.18
N ARG A 60 12.97 -7.78 4.19
CA ARG A 60 12.08 -6.62 4.41
C ARG A 60 10.74 -7.10 4.96
N GLY A 61 10.33 -6.57 6.12
CA GLY A 61 9.10 -6.96 6.79
C GLY A 61 9.28 -7.97 7.92
N ASP A 62 10.49 -8.45 8.18
CA ASP A 62 10.79 -9.31 9.33
C ASP A 62 10.46 -8.60 10.65
N GLU A 63 10.72 -7.28 10.70
CA GLU A 63 10.39 -6.41 11.82
C GLU A 63 8.87 -6.32 12.11
N TYR A 64 8.02 -6.74 11.15
CA TYR A 64 6.57 -6.78 11.29
C TYR A 64 6.02 -8.16 11.66
N VAL A 65 6.82 -9.23 11.60
CA VAL A 65 6.34 -10.62 11.80
C VAL A 65 5.70 -10.80 13.17
N GLU A 66 6.39 -10.41 14.23
CA GLU A 66 5.87 -10.54 15.61
C GLU A 66 4.62 -9.67 15.83
N ARG A 67 4.59 -8.47 15.24
CA ARG A 67 3.43 -7.56 15.31
C ARG A 67 2.19 -8.21 14.67
N TYR A 68 2.34 -8.79 13.49
CA TYR A 68 1.26 -9.46 12.78
C TYR A 68 0.80 -10.75 13.47
N LEU A 69 1.72 -11.56 14.00
CA LEU A 69 1.37 -12.74 14.79
C LEU A 69 0.56 -12.35 16.04
N ASN A 70 0.97 -11.28 16.72
CA ASN A 70 0.20 -10.74 17.84
C ASN A 70 -1.17 -10.24 17.39
N LYS A 71 -1.26 -9.52 16.26
CA LYS A 71 -2.53 -9.06 15.69
C LYS A 71 -3.49 -10.22 15.40
N CYS A 72 -3.01 -11.29 14.77
CA CYS A 72 -3.80 -12.52 14.58
C CYS A 72 -4.27 -13.08 15.92
N LYS A 73 -3.38 -13.19 16.92
CA LYS A 73 -3.71 -13.74 18.23
C LYS A 73 -4.77 -12.93 18.99
N THR A 74 -4.73 -11.60 18.91
CA THR A 74 -5.59 -10.71 19.71
C THR A 74 -6.87 -10.31 19.01
N CYS A 75 -6.85 -10.20 17.68
CA CYS A 75 -7.94 -9.64 16.89
C CYS A 75 -8.42 -10.58 15.78
N GLY A 76 -7.70 -11.67 15.53
CA GLY A 76 -8.01 -12.59 14.45
C GLY A 76 -9.05 -13.64 14.81
N GLN A 77 -9.67 -14.20 13.77
CA GLN A 77 -10.59 -15.31 13.88
C GLN A 77 -9.83 -16.63 13.75
N THR A 78 -10.00 -17.52 14.72
CA THR A 78 -9.45 -18.88 14.64
C THR A 78 -10.33 -19.76 13.76
N ILE A 79 -9.71 -20.42 12.79
CA ILE A 79 -10.33 -21.41 11.90
C ILE A 79 -9.60 -22.74 12.09
N ILE A 80 -10.35 -23.81 12.28
CA ILE A 80 -9.82 -25.18 12.36
C ILE A 80 -10.34 -25.92 11.14
N ASN A 81 -9.43 -26.40 10.29
CA ASN A 81 -9.77 -27.18 9.10
C ASN A 81 -8.77 -28.31 8.88
N GLU A 82 -8.90 -29.05 7.78
CA GLU A 82 -8.04 -30.19 7.42
C GLU A 82 -6.55 -29.82 7.31
N ARG A 83 -6.22 -28.53 7.16
CA ARG A 83 -4.85 -28.00 7.08
C ARG A 83 -4.31 -27.51 8.43
N GLY A 84 -5.03 -27.77 9.53
CA GLY A 84 -4.65 -27.41 10.90
C GLY A 84 -5.34 -26.16 11.43
N LYS A 85 -4.80 -25.62 12.53
CA LYS A 85 -5.29 -24.40 13.19
C LYS A 85 -4.68 -23.17 12.52
N GLN A 86 -5.55 -22.29 12.05
CA GLN A 86 -5.18 -21.01 11.43
C GLN A 86 -5.85 -19.87 12.18
N THR A 87 -5.19 -18.73 12.27
CA THR A 87 -5.79 -17.50 12.80
C THR A 87 -5.65 -16.40 11.76
N GLU A 88 -6.76 -15.81 11.36
CA GLU A 88 -6.84 -14.84 10.26
C GLU A 88 -7.22 -13.47 10.79
N PHE A 89 -6.51 -12.43 10.35
CA PHE A 89 -6.86 -11.04 10.57
C PHE A 89 -6.99 -10.33 9.22
N THR A 90 -8.05 -9.53 9.06
CA THR A 90 -8.29 -8.69 7.89
C THR A 90 -8.57 -7.28 8.40
N PRO A 91 -7.83 -6.26 7.95
CA PRO A 91 -8.13 -4.88 8.32
C PRO A 91 -9.45 -4.45 7.70
N ASN A 92 -10.16 -3.54 8.37
CA ASN A 92 -11.41 -2.99 7.88
C ASN A 92 -11.16 -1.78 6.99
N SER A 93 -11.91 -1.69 5.89
CA SER A 93 -12.13 -0.41 5.22
C SER A 93 -13.12 0.45 6.03
N ASN A 94 -13.31 1.71 5.62
CA ASN A 94 -14.26 2.60 6.27
C ASN A 94 -15.57 2.73 5.45
N LYS A 95 -16.52 3.52 5.96
CA LYS A 95 -17.83 3.73 5.32
C LYS A 95 -17.74 4.29 3.90
N GLU A 96 -16.70 5.09 3.60
CA GLU A 96 -16.49 5.69 2.28
C GLU A 96 -15.98 4.68 1.26
N TYR A 97 -15.20 3.69 1.71
CA TYR A 97 -14.54 2.68 0.89
C TYR A 97 -14.96 1.25 1.26
N LYS A 98 -16.25 1.05 1.59
CA LYS A 98 -16.81 -0.24 2.04
C LYS A 98 -16.57 -1.40 1.07
N GLU A 99 -16.40 -1.10 -0.22
CA GLU A 99 -16.15 -2.08 -1.29
C GLU A 99 -14.67 -2.37 -1.55
N ALA A 100 -13.77 -1.72 -0.81
CA ALA A 100 -12.33 -1.95 -0.96
C ALA A 100 -11.97 -3.40 -0.65
N ASN A 101 -11.13 -3.98 -1.50
CA ASN A 101 -10.46 -5.23 -1.23
C ASN A 101 -9.48 -5.02 -0.08
N THR A 102 -9.42 -5.99 0.83
CA THR A 102 -8.51 -5.98 1.97
C THR A 102 -7.62 -7.21 1.93
N SER A 103 -6.39 -7.02 2.37
CA SER A 103 -5.46 -8.11 2.59
C SER A 103 -5.89 -8.93 3.80
N LYS A 104 -5.33 -10.14 3.91
CA LYS A 104 -5.56 -11.07 4.99
C LYS A 104 -4.22 -11.55 5.49
N ILE A 105 -4.01 -11.39 6.79
CA ILE A 105 -2.87 -11.90 7.53
C ILE A 105 -3.29 -13.22 8.17
N THR A 106 -2.63 -14.31 7.78
CA THR A 106 -2.91 -15.66 8.31
C THR A 106 -1.70 -16.18 9.05
N ALA A 107 -1.88 -16.49 10.33
CA ALA A 107 -0.94 -17.27 11.14
C ALA A 107 -1.34 -18.75 11.07
N VAL A 108 -0.44 -19.60 10.54
CA VAL A 108 -0.65 -21.05 10.40
C VAL A 108 0.19 -21.79 11.43
N CYS A 109 -0.47 -22.49 12.36
CA CYS A 109 0.20 -23.36 13.33
C CYS A 109 0.26 -24.78 12.77
N ILE A 110 1.46 -25.26 12.44
CA ILE A 110 1.68 -26.61 11.91
C ILE A 110 1.77 -27.63 13.07
N SER A 111 2.26 -27.21 14.25
CA SER A 111 2.27 -28.00 15.48
C SER A 111 2.20 -27.09 16.72
N GLU A 112 1.83 -27.63 17.89
CA GLU A 112 1.67 -26.87 19.14
C GLU A 112 2.94 -26.13 19.60
N ASN A 113 4.12 -26.65 19.24
CA ASN A 113 5.41 -26.11 19.68
C ASN A 113 6.19 -25.37 18.57
N SER A 114 5.60 -25.18 17.38
CA SER A 114 6.26 -24.48 16.26
C SER A 114 5.87 -22.99 16.21
N LYS A 115 6.83 -22.13 15.85
CA LYS A 115 6.54 -20.74 15.48
C LYS A 115 5.54 -20.73 14.31
N PRO A 116 4.41 -20.00 14.40
CA PRO A 116 3.43 -19.98 13.32
C PRO A 116 4.04 -19.42 12.03
N LEU A 117 3.68 -20.01 10.90
CA LEU A 117 4.03 -19.49 9.58
C LEU A 117 3.06 -18.36 9.22
N LEU A 118 3.61 -17.20 8.87
CA LEU A 118 2.83 -16.02 8.50
C LEU A 118 2.61 -15.94 6.99
N LYS A 119 1.38 -15.70 6.57
CA LYS A 119 1.01 -15.46 5.18
C LYS A 119 0.24 -14.17 5.06
N ILE A 120 0.52 -13.40 4.01
CA ILE A 120 -0.25 -12.23 3.63
C ILE A 120 -0.81 -12.52 2.25
N SER A 121 -2.12 -12.45 2.13
CA SER A 121 -2.85 -12.75 0.90
C SER A 121 -3.93 -11.72 0.64
N GLU A 122 -4.27 -11.50 -0.62
CA GLU A 122 -5.50 -10.81 -0.98
C GLU A 122 -6.70 -11.74 -0.71
N ASP A 123 -7.82 -11.20 -0.21
CA ASP A 123 -9.05 -11.99 -0.07
C ASP A 123 -9.66 -12.25 -1.48
N MET A 124 -9.80 -13.52 -1.87
CA MET A 124 -10.19 -13.98 -3.22
C MET A 124 -11.70 -13.76 -3.54
N PRO A 125 -12.16 -13.67 -4.82
CA PRO A 125 -11.39 -13.67 -6.06
C PRO A 125 -11.39 -12.34 -6.83
N CYS A 126 -10.20 -12.03 -7.33
CA CYS A 126 -9.72 -11.00 -8.24
C CYS A 126 -10.41 -10.87 -9.61
N TYR A 127 -11.72 -11.12 -9.71
CA TYR A 127 -12.47 -10.98 -10.98
C TYR A 127 -13.86 -10.34 -10.85
N TYR A 128 -14.40 -10.20 -9.63
CA TYR A 128 -15.80 -9.75 -9.44
C TYR A 128 -15.95 -8.52 -8.52
N LYS A 129 -14.85 -8.01 -7.95
CA LYS A 129 -14.85 -6.80 -7.12
C LYS A 129 -14.24 -5.62 -7.88
N ILE A 130 -14.70 -4.41 -7.54
CA ILE A 130 -14.10 -3.16 -8.01
C ILE A 130 -12.63 -3.18 -7.58
N SER A 131 -11.71 -2.88 -8.51
CA SER A 131 -10.29 -2.76 -8.18
C SER A 131 -10.07 -1.57 -7.23
N ASN A 132 -9.21 -1.73 -6.24
CA ASN A 132 -8.81 -0.62 -5.38
C ASN A 132 -8.06 0.46 -6.19
N LEU A 133 -7.51 0.13 -7.37
CA LEU A 133 -7.00 1.16 -8.30
C LEU A 133 -8.10 2.14 -8.74
N SER A 134 -9.31 1.65 -9.03
CA SER A 134 -10.45 2.52 -9.37
C SER A 134 -10.95 3.34 -8.17
N LEU A 135 -10.85 2.79 -6.95
CA LEU A 135 -11.15 3.53 -5.73
C LEU A 135 -10.08 4.60 -5.43
N ALA A 136 -8.81 4.30 -5.71
CA ALA A 136 -7.71 5.26 -5.61
C ALA A 136 -7.85 6.39 -6.63
N GLU A 137 -8.27 6.08 -7.86
CA GLU A 137 -8.63 7.07 -8.88
C GLU A 137 -9.78 7.98 -8.40
N LYS A 138 -10.82 7.41 -7.80
CA LYS A 138 -11.93 8.17 -7.23
C LYS A 138 -11.45 9.15 -6.14
N GLU A 139 -10.60 8.71 -5.21
CA GLU A 139 -10.03 9.60 -4.17
C GLU A 139 -9.13 10.69 -4.78
N TYR A 140 -8.30 10.33 -5.77
CA TYR A 140 -7.46 11.30 -6.50
C TYR A 140 -8.31 12.39 -7.17
N ASN A 141 -9.37 11.99 -7.88
CA ASN A 141 -10.27 12.93 -8.55
C ASN A 141 -11.06 13.79 -7.54
N LYS A 142 -11.43 13.23 -6.38
CA LYS A 142 -12.03 13.99 -5.29
C LYS A 142 -11.09 15.08 -4.78
N LEU A 143 -9.83 14.75 -4.51
CA LEU A 143 -8.82 15.74 -4.07
C LEU A 143 -8.66 16.86 -5.10
N ARG A 144 -8.59 16.51 -6.40
CA ARG A 144 -8.43 17.48 -7.50
C ARG A 144 -9.56 18.49 -7.60
N GLN A 145 -10.76 18.14 -7.14
CA GLN A 145 -11.91 19.05 -7.16
C GLN A 145 -11.86 20.09 -6.02
N ILE A 146 -11.01 19.87 -5.01
CA ILE A 146 -10.84 20.81 -3.90
C ILE A 146 -9.92 21.94 -4.37
N LYS A 147 -10.43 23.17 -4.35
CA LYS A 147 -9.61 24.35 -4.65
C LYS A 147 -8.72 24.66 -3.45
N ASN A 148 -7.40 24.70 -3.67
CA ASN A 148 -6.39 24.97 -2.63
C ASN A 148 -6.54 24.05 -1.40
N PRO A 149 -6.42 22.72 -1.57
CA PRO A 149 -6.59 21.79 -0.46
C PRO A 149 -5.57 22.08 0.66
N SER A 150 -6.03 21.92 1.89
CA SER A 150 -5.19 21.96 3.08
C SER A 150 -4.19 20.79 3.09
N VAL A 151 -3.15 20.91 3.93
CA VAL A 151 -2.17 19.83 4.12
C VAL A 151 -2.86 18.55 4.58
N ASP A 152 -3.81 18.65 5.51
CA ASP A 152 -4.50 17.49 6.06
C ASP A 152 -5.41 16.80 5.03
N GLU A 153 -6.07 17.56 4.14
CA GLU A 153 -6.84 16.98 3.02
C GLU A 153 -5.94 16.21 2.05
N VAL A 154 -4.80 16.79 1.66
CA VAL A 154 -3.83 16.11 0.78
C VAL A 154 -3.27 14.85 1.44
N LEU A 155 -2.88 14.94 2.72
CA LEU A 155 -2.34 13.80 3.45
C LEU A 155 -3.36 12.68 3.65
N ARG A 156 -4.62 13.03 3.94
CA ARG A 156 -5.72 12.06 4.02
C ARG A 156 -5.89 11.31 2.71
N SER A 157 -5.96 12.02 1.57
CA SER A 157 -6.11 11.39 0.26
C SER A 157 -4.90 10.52 -0.10
N CYS A 158 -3.68 10.98 0.23
CA CYS A 158 -2.47 10.19 0.03
C CYS A 158 -2.46 8.91 0.87
N ALA A 159 -2.89 8.98 2.13
CA ALA A 159 -3.01 7.83 3.01
C ALA A 159 -4.02 6.81 2.47
N ILE A 160 -5.19 7.27 2.02
CA ILE A 160 -6.23 6.43 1.42
C ILE A 160 -5.72 5.75 0.16
N ILE A 161 -5.12 6.49 -0.77
CA ILE A 161 -4.56 5.95 -2.02
C ILE A 161 -3.48 4.90 -1.71
N GLN A 162 -2.56 5.21 -0.80
CA GLN A 162 -1.51 4.27 -0.39
C GLN A 162 -2.10 2.99 0.21
N TRP A 163 -3.07 3.11 1.10
CA TRP A 163 -3.74 1.98 1.74
C TRP A 163 -4.49 1.13 0.71
N LEU A 164 -5.33 1.74 -0.12
CA LEU A 164 -6.12 1.07 -1.15
C LEU A 164 -5.24 0.24 -2.10
N ILE A 165 -4.19 0.85 -2.66
CA ILE A 165 -3.28 0.16 -3.57
C ILE A 165 -2.51 -0.95 -2.85
N THR A 166 -2.14 -0.74 -1.58
CA THR A 166 -1.44 -1.77 -0.79
C THR A 166 -2.34 -2.95 -0.51
N GLN A 167 -3.58 -2.73 -0.06
CA GLN A 167 -4.48 -3.80 0.35
C GLN A 167 -4.84 -4.77 -0.78
N GLU A 168 -4.89 -4.30 -2.02
CA GLU A 168 -5.13 -5.14 -3.20
C GLU A 168 -3.84 -5.78 -3.75
N THR A 169 -2.66 -5.25 -3.39
CA THR A 169 -1.36 -5.64 -3.97
C THR A 169 -1.39 -5.94 -5.49
N PRO A 170 -1.93 -5.03 -6.34
CA PRO A 170 -2.33 -5.35 -7.71
C PRO A 170 -1.15 -5.65 -8.65
N TYR A 171 0.10 -5.49 -8.21
CA TYR A 171 1.30 -5.71 -9.02
C TYR A 171 2.06 -6.96 -8.60
N LYS A 172 2.63 -7.67 -9.60
CA LYS A 172 3.50 -8.83 -9.39
C LYS A 172 4.67 -8.49 -8.46
N ARG A 173 5.25 -7.30 -8.61
CA ARG A 173 6.20 -6.66 -7.70
C ARG A 173 6.09 -5.14 -7.80
N GLY A 174 6.49 -4.44 -6.74
CA GLY A 174 6.65 -2.99 -6.75
C GLY A 174 5.42 -2.18 -6.30
N THR A 175 4.37 -2.82 -5.77
CA THR A 175 3.18 -2.13 -5.25
C THR A 175 3.51 -0.95 -4.35
N ASP A 176 4.34 -1.17 -3.32
CA ASP A 176 4.73 -0.09 -2.40
C ASP A 176 5.43 1.06 -3.11
N SER A 177 6.38 0.75 -4.01
CA SER A 177 7.11 1.78 -4.75
C SER A 177 6.18 2.61 -5.62
N ILE A 178 5.21 1.98 -6.29
CA ILE A 178 4.23 2.65 -7.16
C ILE A 178 3.33 3.56 -6.33
N ALA A 179 2.72 3.03 -5.26
CA ALA A 179 1.85 3.78 -4.36
C ALA A 179 2.57 4.96 -3.70
N ASN A 180 3.81 4.72 -3.24
CA ASN A 180 4.62 5.72 -2.54
C ASN A 180 5.08 6.85 -3.48
N ILE A 181 5.45 6.53 -4.72
CA ILE A 181 5.77 7.56 -5.73
C ILE A 181 4.54 8.40 -6.03
N LEU A 182 3.39 7.76 -6.26
CA LEU A 182 2.14 8.46 -6.53
C LEU A 182 1.76 9.41 -5.38
N ALA A 183 1.70 8.91 -4.15
CA ALA A 183 1.37 9.71 -2.97
C ALA A 183 2.35 10.88 -2.77
N LYS A 184 3.66 10.64 -2.93
CA LYS A 184 4.66 11.71 -2.81
C LYS A 184 4.60 12.73 -3.93
N SER A 185 4.30 12.32 -5.15
CA SER A 185 4.09 13.25 -6.25
C SER A 185 2.84 14.10 -6.05
N ILE A 186 1.76 13.55 -5.48
CA ILE A 186 0.57 14.33 -5.10
C ILE A 186 0.91 15.36 -4.01
N MET A 187 1.62 14.96 -2.96
CA MET A 187 2.09 15.88 -1.91
C MET A 187 2.98 16.98 -2.49
N HIS A 188 3.94 16.62 -3.34
CA HIS A 188 4.88 17.57 -3.96
C HIS A 188 4.16 18.56 -4.89
N ALA A 189 3.22 18.09 -5.71
CA ALA A 189 2.40 18.94 -6.59
C ALA A 189 1.58 19.97 -5.81
N ASN A 190 1.22 19.64 -4.57
CA ASN A 190 0.53 20.54 -3.65
C ASN A 190 1.50 21.38 -2.79
N GLY A 191 2.79 21.45 -3.13
CA GLY A 191 3.78 22.28 -2.41
C GLY A 191 4.00 21.84 -0.96
N ILE A 192 3.85 20.55 -0.68
CA ILE A 192 4.08 19.97 0.65
C ILE A 192 5.51 19.45 0.72
N PHE A 193 6.23 19.83 1.78
CA PHE A 193 7.54 19.28 2.10
C PHE A 193 7.40 17.85 2.61
N ILE A 194 8.21 16.94 2.07
CA ILE A 194 8.18 15.51 2.38
C ILE A 194 9.57 15.11 2.88
N SER A 195 9.65 14.70 4.14
CA SER A 195 10.87 14.11 4.69
C SER A 195 10.93 12.60 4.40
N PRO A 196 12.09 11.92 4.59
CA PRO A 196 12.13 10.47 4.57
C PRO A 196 11.20 9.85 5.62
N LEU A 197 10.87 8.56 5.43
CA LEU A 197 10.17 7.78 6.47
C LEU A 197 11.08 7.60 7.69
N LYS A 198 10.48 7.43 8.86
CA LYS A 198 11.19 7.00 10.08
C LYS A 198 11.82 5.63 9.86
N ASP A 199 12.93 5.38 10.56
CA ASP A 199 13.63 4.10 10.46
C ASP A 199 12.73 2.97 10.98
N GLY A 200 12.71 1.84 10.28
CA GLY A 200 11.84 0.71 10.59
C GLY A 200 10.38 0.84 10.15
N ILE A 201 9.99 1.94 9.48
CA ILE A 201 8.65 2.10 8.92
C ILE A 201 8.60 1.71 7.45
N SER A 202 7.67 0.82 7.11
CA SER A 202 7.32 0.47 5.72
C SER A 202 5.82 0.69 5.49
N LEU A 203 5.48 1.58 4.56
CA LEU A 203 4.08 2.03 4.35
C LEU A 203 3.12 0.90 3.98
N ASP A 204 3.58 -0.06 3.19
CA ASP A 204 2.83 -1.26 2.83
C ASP A 204 2.60 -2.18 4.03
N PHE A 205 3.64 -2.44 4.82
CA PHE A 205 3.52 -3.24 6.03
C PHE A 205 2.65 -2.56 7.10
N GLU A 206 2.79 -1.25 7.31
CA GLU A 206 1.86 -0.51 8.18
C GLU A 206 0.40 -0.64 7.73
N ALA A 207 0.14 -0.72 6.43
CA ALA A 207 -1.23 -0.84 5.93
C ALA A 207 -1.80 -2.25 6.15
N PHE A 208 -1.03 -3.32 5.95
CA PHE A 208 -1.56 -4.70 5.99
C PHE A 208 -2.28 -5.06 7.30
N ASP A 209 -1.91 -4.47 8.45
CA ASP A 209 -2.53 -4.78 9.74
C ASP A 209 -3.34 -3.63 10.36
N THR A 210 -3.58 -2.56 9.60
CA THR A 210 -4.22 -1.34 10.10
C THR A 210 -5.49 -1.02 9.32
N ASP A 211 -6.58 -0.80 10.05
CA ASP A 211 -7.86 -0.35 9.47
C ASP A 211 -7.69 1.02 8.79
N LEU A 212 -8.50 1.31 7.77
CA LEU A 212 -8.28 2.49 6.93
C LEU A 212 -8.28 3.81 7.72
N ASP A 213 -9.22 3.99 8.67
CA ASP A 213 -9.30 5.23 9.46
C ASP A 213 -8.07 5.39 10.39
N ASP A 214 -7.61 4.29 11.01
CA ASP A 214 -6.39 4.28 11.82
C ASP A 214 -5.15 4.58 10.97
N TYR A 215 -5.11 4.08 9.73
CA TYR A 215 -3.99 4.32 8.82
C TYR A 215 -3.91 5.78 8.42
N ILE A 216 -5.06 6.41 8.11
CA ILE A 216 -5.15 7.85 7.83
C ILE A 216 -4.60 8.68 8.99
N GLU A 217 -4.98 8.35 10.23
CA GLU A 217 -4.51 9.07 11.42
C GLU A 217 -2.99 8.93 11.63
N LYS A 218 -2.45 7.72 11.43
CA LYS A 218 -1.03 7.43 11.61
C LYS A 218 -0.15 7.96 10.48
N TYR A 219 -0.68 8.07 9.26
CA TYR A 219 0.10 8.35 8.04
C TYR A 219 1.04 9.56 8.15
N PRO A 220 0.61 10.74 8.65
CA PRO A 220 1.51 11.89 8.79
C PRO A 220 2.69 11.64 9.74
N ASN A 221 2.55 10.70 10.67
CA ASN A 221 3.54 10.37 11.69
C ASN A 221 4.56 9.32 11.24
N PHE A 222 4.40 8.73 10.05
CA PHE A 222 5.38 7.81 9.47
C PHE A 222 6.64 8.53 8.94
N PHE A 223 6.56 9.83 8.70
CA PHE A 223 7.67 10.65 8.21
C PHE A 223 8.56 11.15 9.36
N LYS A 224 9.86 11.37 9.12
CA LYS A 224 10.81 11.90 10.12
C LYS A 224 10.38 13.27 10.64
N VAL A 225 9.87 14.09 9.74
CA VAL A 225 9.20 15.36 10.00
C VAL A 225 7.80 15.29 9.39
N LYS A 226 6.77 15.60 10.18
CA LYS A 226 5.38 15.63 9.71
C LYS A 226 5.30 16.53 8.47
N PRO A 227 4.72 16.08 7.35
CA PRO A 227 4.64 16.90 6.14
C PRO A 227 3.93 18.23 6.40
N TYR A 228 4.42 19.31 5.77
CA TYR A 228 3.89 20.66 5.96
C TYR A 228 3.98 21.45 4.65
N LYS A 229 3.14 22.49 4.51
CA LYS A 229 3.15 23.37 3.34
C LYS A 229 4.43 24.20 3.33
N ILE A 230 5.18 24.16 2.23
CA ILE A 230 6.33 25.05 2.04
C ILE A 230 5.78 26.48 1.94
N LYS A 231 6.26 27.38 2.80
CA LYS A 231 5.97 28.81 2.63
C LYS A 231 6.70 29.27 1.37
N GLY A 232 5.93 29.69 0.37
CA GLY A 232 6.45 30.38 -0.81
C GLY A 232 6.98 31.76 -0.46
#